data_AF-A0A5L4NMY2-F1
#
_entry.id   AF-A0A5L4NMY2-F1
#
_cell.length_a   1.000
_cell.length_b   1.000
_cell.length_c   1.000
_cell.angle_alpha   90.00
_cell.angle_beta   90.00
_cell.angle_gamma   90.00
#
_symmetry.space_group_name_H-M   'P 1'
#
loop_
_entity.id
_entity.type
_entity.pdbx_description
1 polymer ?
#
loop_
_entity_poly.entity_id
_entity_poly.type
_entity_poly.pdbx_seq_one_letter_code
_entity_poly.pdbx_strand_id
1 'polypeptide(L)'
;MIFGKIDYLNLLPLHIYLKKSAFPSYVKQTTEYKKGVPSKLNRHLYFRRIDAAIISSVESRRKKYKTLNVGICASKKVKSVLVKKQSESKEDASSATSNALAKVLKQKGEVIIGDKALKLYLQNPKDYIDLCELWYEKTKLPFVFARFSCIKNFSIYKKIMKNFTKSKIFIPQYILLDYSKSRNLSQKEISAYLKLIYYKIGTKEQKALKKFLANANSKIL
;
A
#
# COMPACT_ATOMS: atom_id res chain seq x y z
N MET A 1 21.23 3.39 6.54
CA MET A 1 19.82 2.92 6.43
C MET A 1 19.10 3.82 5.46
N ILE A 2 18.58 3.29 4.36
CA ILE A 2 17.83 4.04 3.34
C ILE A 2 16.43 3.44 3.25
N PHE A 3 15.41 4.16 3.70
CA PHE A 3 14.02 3.72 3.61
C PHE A 3 13.33 4.38 2.42
N GLY A 4 12.69 3.60 1.55
CA GLY A 4 11.92 4.11 0.42
C GLY A 4 10.52 4.57 0.86
N LYS A 5 10.10 5.75 0.39
CA LYS A 5 8.83 6.37 0.75
C LYS A 5 7.85 6.39 -0.43
N ILE A 6 6.63 5.91 -0.23
CA ILE A 6 5.55 6.03 -1.23
C ILE A 6 4.64 7.18 -0.82
N ASP A 7 4.44 8.16 -1.69
CA ASP A 7 3.61 9.32 -1.37
C ASP A 7 2.14 9.14 -1.78
N TYR A 8 1.48 8.20 -1.09
CA TYR A 8 0.03 8.02 -1.12
C TYR A 8 -0.57 8.25 0.27
N LEU A 9 -1.84 8.65 0.30
CA LEU A 9 -2.58 8.86 1.55
C LEU A 9 -2.53 7.63 2.46
N ASN A 10 -2.59 6.42 1.88
CA ASN A 10 -2.57 5.16 2.63
C ASN A 10 -1.30 4.90 3.45
N LEU A 11 -0.23 5.69 3.28
CA LEU A 11 0.99 5.60 4.09
C LEU A 11 1.26 6.87 4.90
N LEU A 12 0.36 7.86 4.86
CA LEU A 12 0.48 9.08 5.66
C LEU A 12 0.65 8.79 7.17
N PRO A 13 -0.14 7.90 7.81
CA PRO A 13 0.10 7.51 9.20
C PRO A 13 1.51 6.95 9.45
N LEU A 14 2.03 6.14 8.52
CA LEU A 14 3.39 5.61 8.65
C LEU A 14 4.42 6.74 8.56
N HIS A 15 4.28 7.68 7.64
CA HIS A 15 5.23 8.79 7.51
C HIS A 15 5.29 9.66 8.76
N ILE A 16 4.13 9.96 9.35
CA ILE A 16 4.06 10.73 10.61
C ILE A 16 4.75 9.96 11.73
N TYR A 17 4.48 8.65 11.83
CA TYR A 17 5.16 7.81 12.80
C TYR A 17 6.68 7.80 12.61
N LEU A 18 7.17 7.65 11.38
CA LEU A 18 8.60 7.61 11.10
C LEU A 18 9.30 8.96 11.35
N LYS A 19 8.63 10.09 11.08
CA LYS A 19 9.14 11.43 11.45
C LYS A 19 9.36 11.56 12.95
N LYS A 20 8.43 11.04 13.77
CA LYS A 20 8.51 11.03 15.24
C LYS A 20 9.44 9.95 15.81
N SER A 21 9.77 8.93 15.03
CA SER A 21 10.61 7.82 15.49
C SER A 21 12.06 8.23 15.76
N ALA A 22 12.77 7.39 16.52
CA ALA A 22 14.18 7.54 16.86
C ALA A 22 15.15 7.27 15.70
N PHE A 23 14.70 7.37 14.44
CA PHE A 23 15.63 7.28 13.31
C PHE A 23 16.63 8.43 13.35
N PRO A 24 17.92 8.17 13.03
CA PRO A 24 18.89 9.24 12.84
C PRO A 24 18.43 10.25 11.78
N SER A 25 18.82 11.51 11.93
CA SER A 25 18.45 12.61 11.02
C SER A 25 18.77 12.30 9.55
N TYR A 26 19.94 11.71 9.27
CA TYR A 26 20.34 11.30 7.91
C TYR A 26 19.39 10.25 7.29
N VAL A 27 18.83 9.34 8.11
CA VAL A 27 17.86 8.34 7.64
C VAL A 27 16.54 9.02 7.27
N LYS A 28 16.11 10.00 8.07
CA LYS A 28 14.91 10.80 7.79
C LYS A 28 15.07 11.60 6.50
N GLN A 29 16.21 12.25 6.30
CA GLN A 29 16.50 13.03 5.09
C GLN A 29 16.56 12.15 3.83
N THR A 30 17.29 11.03 3.88
CA THR A 30 17.36 10.09 2.74
C THR A 30 16.00 9.48 2.39
N THR A 31 15.14 9.26 3.40
CA THR A 31 13.77 8.80 3.19
C THR A 31 12.93 9.80 2.41
N GLU A 32 13.05 11.09 2.72
CA GLU A 32 12.32 12.13 2.00
C GLU A 32 12.83 12.30 0.55
N TYR A 33 14.13 12.04 0.31
CA TYR A 33 14.72 12.07 -1.03
C TYR A 33 14.34 10.85 -1.88
N LYS A 34 14.22 9.66 -1.28
CA LYS A 34 13.90 8.41 -1.99
C LYS A 34 12.38 8.16 -2.08
N LYS A 35 11.63 9.19 -2.48
CA LYS A 35 10.19 9.09 -2.76
C LYS A 35 9.90 8.52 -4.15
N GLY A 36 8.78 7.81 -4.27
CA GLY A 36 8.28 7.36 -5.58
C GLY A 36 6.97 6.58 -5.50
N VAL A 37 6.47 6.20 -6.67
CA VAL A 37 5.33 5.27 -6.79
C VAL A 37 5.73 3.84 -6.40
N PRO A 38 4.78 2.94 -6.09
CA PRO A 38 5.10 1.59 -5.63
C PRO A 38 6.00 0.80 -6.59
N SER A 39 5.75 0.85 -7.91
CA SER A 39 6.59 0.17 -8.91
C SER A 39 8.04 0.66 -8.92
N LYS A 40 8.27 1.96 -8.71
CA LYS A 40 9.62 2.52 -8.56
C LYS A 40 10.31 2.00 -7.30
N LEU A 41 9.61 1.90 -6.18
CA LEU A 41 10.18 1.35 -4.95
C LEU A 41 10.45 -0.16 -5.03
N ASN A 42 9.60 -0.93 -5.72
CA ASN A 42 9.88 -2.34 -6.02
C ASN A 42 11.25 -2.45 -6.73
N ARG A 43 11.45 -1.70 -7.81
CA ARG A 43 12.74 -1.69 -8.55
C ARG A 43 13.89 -1.22 -7.68
N HIS A 44 13.71 -0.15 -6.91
CA HIS A 44 14.76 0.36 -6.03
C HIS A 44 15.19 -0.66 -4.96
N LEU A 45 14.25 -1.38 -4.36
CA LEU A 45 14.58 -2.44 -3.41
C LEU A 45 15.22 -3.63 -4.13
N TYR A 46 14.72 -4.01 -5.30
CA TYR A 46 15.28 -5.09 -6.11
C TYR A 46 16.75 -4.84 -6.46
N PHE A 47 17.08 -3.65 -6.95
CA PHE A 47 18.44 -3.24 -7.29
C PHE A 47 19.26 -2.73 -6.08
N ARG A 48 18.77 -2.92 -4.85
CA ARG A 48 19.46 -2.53 -3.60
C ARG A 48 19.82 -1.02 -3.53
N ARG A 49 19.07 -0.16 -4.22
CA ARG A 49 19.18 1.31 -4.14
C ARG A 49 18.57 1.87 -2.86
N ILE A 50 17.74 1.07 -2.18
CA ILE A 50 17.19 1.31 -0.86
C ILE A 50 17.30 0.02 -0.03
N ASP A 51 17.24 0.14 1.29
CA ASP A 51 17.43 -0.95 2.23
C ASP A 51 16.11 -1.61 2.64
N ALA A 52 15.04 -0.81 2.69
CA ALA A 52 13.71 -1.24 3.08
C ALA A 52 12.63 -0.34 2.47
N ALA A 53 11.44 -0.90 2.23
CA ALA A 53 10.25 -0.17 1.80
C ALA A 53 8.98 -0.99 2.08
N ILE A 54 7.83 -0.31 2.04
CA ILE A 54 6.55 -0.98 1.84
C ILE A 54 6.43 -1.27 0.33
N ILE A 55 6.59 -2.52 -0.08
CA ILE A 55 6.54 -2.94 -1.49
C ILE A 55 5.31 -3.78 -1.77
N SER A 56 4.95 -3.91 -3.05
CA SER A 56 3.79 -4.70 -3.48
C SER A 56 3.85 -6.13 -2.94
N SER A 57 2.71 -6.69 -2.51
CA SER A 57 2.62 -8.08 -2.01
C SER A 57 3.17 -9.10 -3.00
N VAL A 58 2.96 -8.90 -4.31
CA VAL A 58 3.51 -9.79 -5.35
C VAL A 58 5.03 -9.78 -5.34
N GLU A 59 5.66 -8.60 -5.30
CA GLU A 59 7.12 -8.46 -5.25
C GLU A 59 7.71 -8.99 -3.94
N SER A 60 6.98 -8.83 -2.82
CA SER A 60 7.46 -9.24 -1.49
C SER A 60 7.68 -10.75 -1.33
N ARG A 61 7.21 -11.58 -2.27
CA ARG A 61 7.40 -13.04 -2.24
C ARG A 61 8.83 -13.48 -2.53
N ARG A 62 9.67 -12.60 -3.11
CA ARG A 62 11.04 -12.96 -3.49
C ARG A 62 11.86 -13.32 -2.25
N LYS A 63 12.56 -14.46 -2.30
CA LYS A 63 13.39 -14.98 -1.19
C LYS A 63 14.46 -14.01 -0.68
N LYS A 64 14.92 -13.08 -1.52
CA LYS A 64 15.95 -12.08 -1.17
C LYS A 64 15.49 -11.06 -0.12
N TYR A 65 14.18 -10.94 0.12
CA TYR A 65 13.62 -9.98 1.07
C TYR A 65 13.29 -10.65 2.40
N LYS A 66 13.61 -9.97 3.49
CA LYS A 66 13.03 -10.26 4.80
C LYS A 66 11.78 -9.40 4.98
N THR A 67 10.64 -10.04 5.23
CA THR A 67 9.34 -9.36 5.39
C THR A 67 8.94 -9.23 6.84
N LEU A 68 8.21 -8.17 7.19
CA LEU A 68 7.56 -8.03 8.50
C LEU A 68 6.05 -8.24 8.39
N ASN A 69 5.40 -8.45 9.54
CA ASN A 69 3.93 -8.52 9.66
C ASN A 69 3.30 -7.12 9.70
N VAL A 70 3.80 -6.24 8.83
CA VAL A 70 3.36 -4.85 8.66
C VAL A 70 3.22 -4.59 7.18
N GLY A 71 2.11 -3.98 6.76
CA GLY A 71 1.80 -3.76 5.35
C GLY A 71 0.58 -2.86 5.17
N ILE A 72 0.10 -2.68 3.95
CA ILE A 72 -1.16 -1.96 3.70
C ILE A 72 -2.26 -3.01 3.56
N CYS A 73 -3.18 -3.02 4.51
CA CYS A 73 -4.29 -3.98 4.54
C CYS A 73 -5.63 -3.25 4.53
N ALA A 74 -6.64 -3.89 3.96
CA ALA A 74 -8.02 -3.48 4.09
C ALA A 74 -8.93 -4.72 4.16
N SER A 75 -10.14 -4.53 4.65
CA SER A 75 -11.15 -5.57 4.75
C SER A 75 -12.47 -5.02 4.26
N LYS A 76 -13.24 -5.85 3.54
CA LYS A 76 -14.53 -5.53 2.90
C LYS A 76 -14.49 -4.47 1.80
N LYS A 77 -13.71 -3.40 1.91
CA LYS A 77 -13.57 -2.35 0.87
C LYS A 77 -12.34 -1.48 1.12
N VAL A 78 -11.81 -0.85 0.07
CA VAL A 78 -10.66 0.07 0.17
C VAL A 78 -10.85 1.37 -0.61
N LYS A 79 -11.70 1.41 -1.64
CA LYS A 79 -12.05 2.56 -2.50
C LYS A 79 -10.90 3.16 -3.33
N SER A 80 -9.66 2.75 -3.11
CA SER A 80 -8.47 3.24 -3.82
C SER A 80 -7.77 2.18 -4.67
N VAL A 81 -8.43 1.05 -4.92
CA VAL A 81 -7.95 -0.01 -5.81
C VAL A 81 -9.13 -0.49 -6.65
N LEU A 82 -9.19 0.00 -7.89
CA LEU A 82 -10.40 -0.06 -8.70
C LEU A 82 -10.14 -0.68 -10.07
N VAL A 83 -11.20 -1.22 -10.65
CA VAL A 83 -11.32 -1.47 -12.09
C VAL A 83 -12.47 -0.63 -12.64
N LYS A 84 -12.21 0.14 -13.70
CA LYS A 84 -13.24 0.93 -14.39
C LYS A 84 -14.14 0.01 -15.23
N LYS A 85 -15.46 0.08 -15.02
CA LYS A 85 -16.44 -0.68 -15.81
C LYS A 85 -16.45 -0.19 -17.25
N GLN A 86 -16.84 -1.08 -18.18
CA GLN A 86 -17.00 -0.75 -19.60
C GLN A 86 -15.78 -0.04 -20.21
N SER A 87 -14.58 -0.49 -19.83
CA SER A 87 -13.32 0.07 -20.35
C SER A 87 -12.44 -1.05 -20.89
N GLU A 88 -11.51 -0.69 -21.76
CA GLU A 88 -10.49 -1.62 -22.23
C GLU A 88 -9.60 -2.07 -21.06
N SER A 89 -9.11 -3.31 -21.15
CA SER A 89 -8.23 -3.84 -20.11
C SER A 89 -6.87 -3.17 -20.17
N LYS A 90 -6.58 -2.38 -19.15
CA LYS A 90 -5.33 -1.62 -19.06
C LYS A 90 -4.75 -1.73 -17.65
N GLU A 91 -3.48 -2.06 -17.59
CA GLU A 91 -2.74 -2.18 -16.33
C GLU A 91 -2.28 -0.81 -15.81
N ASP A 92 -2.32 -0.62 -14.49
CA ASP A 92 -1.72 0.56 -13.85
C ASP A 92 -0.20 0.34 -13.74
N ALA A 93 0.59 1.19 -14.41
CA ALA A 93 2.05 1.13 -14.39
C ALA A 93 2.66 1.31 -12.98
N SER A 94 1.88 1.82 -12.03
CA SER A 94 2.29 2.04 -10.65
C SER A 94 2.01 0.83 -9.74
N SER A 95 1.29 -0.21 -10.19
CA SER A 95 0.81 -1.30 -9.32
C SER A 95 1.02 -2.73 -9.82
N ALA A 96 1.96 -3.46 -9.22
CA ALA A 96 2.10 -4.88 -9.49
C ALA A 96 0.98 -5.73 -8.83
N THR A 97 0.62 -5.41 -7.56
CA THR A 97 -0.38 -6.20 -6.81
C THR A 97 -1.78 -6.04 -7.38
N SER A 98 -2.21 -4.82 -7.70
CA SER A 98 -3.58 -4.58 -8.15
C SER A 98 -3.83 -5.15 -9.54
N ASN A 99 -2.86 -5.07 -10.44
CA ASN A 99 -2.95 -5.71 -11.76
C ASN A 99 -3.06 -7.23 -11.61
N ALA A 100 -2.24 -7.84 -10.74
CA ALA A 100 -2.33 -9.27 -10.45
C ALA A 100 -3.67 -9.64 -9.78
N LEU A 101 -4.20 -8.80 -8.89
CA LEU A 101 -5.48 -9.00 -8.24
C LEU A 101 -6.64 -8.97 -9.25
N ALA A 102 -6.64 -8.01 -10.18
CA ALA A 102 -7.64 -7.93 -11.24
C ALA A 102 -7.66 -9.22 -12.08
N LYS A 103 -6.47 -9.74 -12.44
CA LYS A 103 -6.32 -11.03 -13.16
C LYS A 103 -6.85 -12.21 -12.34
N VAL A 104 -6.48 -12.31 -11.07
CA VAL A 104 -6.96 -13.38 -10.15
C VAL A 104 -8.49 -13.34 -10.01
N LEU A 105 -9.08 -12.14 -9.97
CA LEU A 105 -10.52 -11.94 -9.86
C LEU A 105 -11.25 -11.97 -11.22
N LYS A 106 -10.52 -12.24 -12.33
CA LYS A 106 -11.03 -12.27 -13.71
C LYS A 106 -11.77 -10.97 -14.10
N GLN A 107 -11.29 -9.83 -13.62
CA GLN A 107 -11.87 -8.53 -13.95
C GLN A 107 -11.19 -7.93 -15.17
N LYS A 108 -12.01 -7.48 -16.14
CA LYS A 108 -11.58 -6.75 -17.34
C LYS A 108 -11.84 -5.26 -17.12
N GLY A 109 -10.95 -4.42 -17.62
CA GLY A 109 -11.03 -2.96 -17.53
C GLY A 109 -9.73 -2.30 -17.06
N GLU A 110 -9.71 -0.97 -17.06
CA GLU A 110 -8.58 -0.19 -16.60
C GLU A 110 -8.44 -0.29 -15.08
N VAL A 111 -7.29 -0.78 -14.62
CA VAL A 111 -6.91 -0.77 -13.20
C VAL A 111 -6.46 0.63 -12.82
N ILE A 112 -6.97 1.16 -11.71
CA ILE A 112 -6.59 2.48 -11.19
C ILE A 112 -6.35 2.36 -9.69
N ILE A 113 -5.22 2.91 -9.22
CA ILE A 113 -4.86 2.83 -7.80
C ILE A 113 -4.56 4.19 -7.13
N GLY A 114 -4.50 4.15 -5.80
CA GLY A 114 -4.00 5.25 -4.97
C GLY A 114 -4.97 6.42 -4.90
N ASP A 115 -4.42 7.61 -4.70
CA ASP A 115 -5.23 8.81 -4.42
C ASP A 115 -6.09 9.23 -5.63
N LYS A 116 -5.61 8.98 -6.86
CA LYS A 116 -6.39 9.18 -8.09
C LYS A 116 -7.63 8.28 -8.10
N ALA A 117 -7.46 6.99 -7.77
CA ALA A 117 -8.58 6.05 -7.69
C ALA A 117 -9.59 6.48 -6.62
N LEU A 118 -9.11 6.87 -5.43
CA LEU A 118 -9.97 7.35 -4.35
C LEU A 118 -10.84 8.53 -4.81
N LYS A 119 -10.24 9.52 -5.47
CA LYS A 119 -10.98 10.69 -5.99
C LYS A 119 -12.07 10.27 -6.99
N LEU A 120 -11.71 9.43 -7.96
CA LEU A 120 -12.66 8.96 -8.98
C LEU A 120 -13.82 8.16 -8.36
N TYR A 121 -13.54 7.32 -7.36
CA TYR A 121 -14.57 6.54 -6.67
C TYR A 121 -15.54 7.42 -5.88
N LEU A 122 -15.04 8.48 -5.23
CA LEU A 122 -15.89 9.39 -4.47
C LEU A 122 -16.81 10.22 -5.39
N GLN A 123 -16.35 10.54 -6.59
CA GLN A 123 -17.14 11.25 -7.59
C GLN A 123 -18.20 10.35 -8.23
N ASN A 124 -17.81 9.17 -8.72
CA ASN A 124 -18.68 8.28 -9.50
C ASN A 124 -18.53 6.82 -9.07
N PRO A 125 -19.00 6.43 -7.87
CA PRO A 125 -18.76 5.09 -7.32
C PRO A 125 -19.35 3.96 -8.17
N LYS A 126 -20.43 4.24 -8.93
CA LYS A 126 -21.11 3.25 -9.77
C LYS A 126 -20.27 2.81 -10.98
N ASP A 127 -19.31 3.61 -11.41
CA ASP A 127 -18.48 3.35 -12.59
C ASP A 127 -17.31 2.40 -12.32
N TYR A 128 -17.07 2.08 -11.05
CA TYR A 128 -15.90 1.32 -10.63
C TYR A 128 -16.28 0.07 -9.85
N ILE A 129 -15.41 -0.93 -9.92
CA ILE A 129 -15.43 -2.13 -9.09
C ILE A 129 -14.27 -2.00 -8.09
N ASP A 130 -14.57 -2.06 -6.79
CA ASP A 130 -13.54 -2.12 -5.75
C ASP A 130 -13.00 -3.56 -5.66
N LEU A 131 -11.72 -3.74 -5.98
CA LEU A 131 -11.11 -5.08 -5.99
C LEU A 131 -10.99 -5.68 -4.58
N CYS A 132 -10.93 -4.87 -3.53
CA CYS A 132 -10.94 -5.35 -2.15
C CYS A 132 -12.31 -5.92 -1.78
N GLU A 133 -13.37 -5.27 -2.23
CA GLU A 133 -14.75 -5.68 -2.01
C GLU A 133 -15.04 -6.99 -2.72
N LEU A 134 -14.73 -7.06 -4.01
CA LEU A 134 -14.90 -8.27 -4.80
C LEU A 134 -14.06 -9.44 -4.26
N TRP A 135 -12.84 -9.18 -3.79
CA TRP A 135 -12.02 -10.20 -3.10
C TRP A 135 -12.70 -10.72 -1.83
N TYR A 136 -13.20 -9.80 -1.01
CA TYR A 136 -13.86 -10.15 0.25
C TYR A 136 -15.15 -10.94 -0.01
N GLU A 137 -15.94 -10.57 -1.01
CA GLU A 137 -17.15 -11.30 -1.39
C GLU A 137 -16.85 -12.76 -1.73
N LYS A 138 -15.81 -12.99 -2.54
CA LYS A 138 -15.41 -14.34 -3.00
C LYS A 138 -14.70 -15.18 -1.94
N THR A 139 -13.95 -14.56 -1.03
CA THR A 139 -13.04 -15.30 -0.14
C THR A 139 -13.37 -15.17 1.34
N LYS A 140 -14.15 -14.16 1.72
CA LYS A 140 -14.41 -13.72 3.10
C LYS A 140 -13.14 -13.39 3.89
N LEU A 141 -12.04 -13.09 3.18
CA LEU A 141 -10.75 -12.75 3.75
C LEU A 141 -10.41 -11.27 3.51
N PRO A 142 -9.65 -10.63 4.41
CA PRO A 142 -9.08 -9.31 4.14
C PRO A 142 -8.10 -9.37 2.97
N PHE A 143 -7.59 -8.23 2.53
CA PHE A 143 -6.56 -8.19 1.49
C PHE A 143 -5.32 -7.43 1.95
N VAL A 144 -4.14 -7.91 1.52
CA VAL A 144 -2.84 -7.29 1.81
C VAL A 144 -2.27 -6.77 0.49
N PHE A 145 -2.27 -5.46 0.29
CA PHE A 145 -1.83 -4.81 -0.95
C PHE A 145 -0.31 -4.70 -1.05
N ALA A 146 0.32 -4.40 0.08
CA ALA A 146 1.75 -4.18 0.18
C ALA A 146 2.28 -4.66 1.53
N ARG A 147 3.57 -4.99 1.59
CA ARG A 147 4.25 -5.50 2.79
C ARG A 147 5.57 -4.78 3.01
N PHE A 148 5.88 -4.54 4.28
CA PHE A 148 7.19 -4.10 4.68
C PHE A 148 8.21 -5.19 4.36
N SER A 149 9.20 -4.82 3.55
CA SER A 149 10.28 -5.70 3.12
C SER A 149 11.61 -4.99 3.22
N CYS A 150 12.64 -5.70 3.66
CA CYS A 150 13.99 -5.17 3.77
C CYS A 150 15.04 -6.19 3.34
N ILE A 151 16.22 -5.68 2.96
CA ILE A 151 17.38 -6.48 2.58
C ILE A 151 18.37 -6.55 3.75
N LYS A 152 18.49 -5.47 4.53
CA LYS A 152 19.35 -5.37 5.71
C LYS A 152 18.66 -4.66 6.87
N ASN A 153 19.30 -4.66 8.04
CA ASN A 153 18.82 -4.00 9.26
C ASN A 153 17.46 -4.51 9.77
N PHE A 154 17.17 -5.80 9.55
CA PHE A 154 15.87 -6.42 9.89
C PHE A 154 15.48 -6.23 11.35
N SER A 155 16.38 -6.46 12.30
CA SER A 155 16.10 -6.34 13.74
C SER A 155 15.70 -4.91 14.14
N ILE A 156 16.38 -3.90 13.58
CA ILE A 156 16.08 -2.49 13.81
C ILE A 156 14.68 -2.16 13.26
N TYR A 157 14.42 -2.51 12.01
CA TYR A 157 13.10 -2.28 11.40
C TYR A 157 11.99 -3.05 12.13
N LYS A 158 12.25 -4.28 12.58
CA LYS A 158 11.29 -5.08 13.35
C LYS A 158 10.90 -4.38 14.66
N LYS A 159 11.87 -3.83 15.40
CA LYS A 159 11.61 -3.09 16.65
C LYS A 159 10.73 -1.86 16.39
N ILE A 160 11.07 -1.07 15.37
CA ILE A 160 10.35 0.15 15.02
C ILE A 160 8.93 -0.17 14.53
N MET A 161 8.79 -1.10 13.59
CA MET A 161 7.50 -1.44 12.99
C MET A 161 6.57 -2.19 13.96
N LYS A 162 7.11 -2.94 14.92
CA LYS A 162 6.31 -3.55 16.00
C LYS A 162 5.58 -2.47 16.80
N ASN A 163 6.26 -1.37 17.11
CA ASN A 163 5.65 -0.26 17.86
C ASN A 163 4.63 0.49 17.00
N PHE A 164 4.90 0.72 15.72
CA PHE A 164 3.96 1.34 14.79
C PHE A 164 2.57 0.67 14.80
N THR A 165 2.51 -0.66 14.73
CA THR A 165 1.23 -1.39 14.70
C THR A 165 0.40 -1.27 15.99
N LYS A 166 1.01 -0.82 17.09
CA LYS A 166 0.34 -0.59 18.37
C LYS A 166 -0.01 0.88 18.61
N SER A 167 0.62 1.79 17.86
CA SER A 167 0.45 3.23 18.04
C SER A 167 -0.82 3.74 17.37
N LYS A 168 -1.59 4.56 18.09
CA LYS A 168 -2.60 5.43 17.46
C LYS A 168 -1.89 6.65 16.90
N ILE A 169 -1.90 6.81 15.58
CA ILE A 169 -1.23 7.93 14.92
C ILE A 169 -2.22 9.09 14.77
N PHE A 170 -1.97 10.15 15.52
CA PHE A 170 -2.64 11.44 15.30
C PHE A 170 -2.04 12.14 14.07
N ILE A 171 -2.91 12.60 13.17
CA ILE A 171 -2.54 13.37 11.98
C ILE A 171 -2.77 14.86 12.28
N PRO A 172 -1.72 15.68 12.38
CA PRO A 172 -1.87 17.11 12.57
C PRO A 172 -2.72 17.77 11.48
N GLN A 173 -3.53 18.75 11.89
CA GLN A 173 -4.49 19.42 11.02
C GLN A 173 -3.84 20.11 9.81
N TYR A 174 -2.68 20.74 9.98
CA TYR A 174 -1.96 21.38 8.88
C TYR A 174 -1.52 20.37 7.81
N ILE A 175 -1.07 19.17 8.22
CA ILE A 175 -0.71 18.10 7.28
C ILE A 175 -1.95 17.63 6.52
N LEU A 176 -3.07 17.47 7.21
CA LEU A 176 -4.32 17.05 6.59
C LEU A 176 -4.84 18.08 5.59
N LEU A 177 -4.69 19.38 5.89
CA LEU A 177 -4.97 20.49 4.99
C LEU A 177 -4.08 20.47 3.75
N ASP A 178 -2.78 20.22 3.89
CA ASP A 178 -1.86 20.14 2.75
C ASP A 178 -2.22 18.98 1.79
N TYR A 179 -2.54 17.81 2.35
CA TYR A 179 -2.99 16.66 1.55
C TYR A 179 -4.38 16.90 0.95
N SER A 180 -5.27 17.61 1.65
CA SER A 180 -6.59 17.99 1.17
C SER A 180 -6.48 18.87 -0.09
N LYS A 181 -5.65 19.91 -0.04
CA LYS A 181 -5.37 20.80 -1.17
C LYS A 181 -4.70 20.05 -2.33
N SER A 182 -3.60 19.34 -2.06
CA SER A 182 -2.79 18.69 -3.10
C SER A 182 -3.51 17.54 -3.82
N ARG A 183 -4.41 16.83 -3.13
CA ARG A 183 -5.16 15.70 -3.72
C ARG A 183 -6.57 16.08 -4.15
N ASN A 184 -6.99 17.33 -3.92
CA ASN A 184 -8.33 17.83 -4.18
C ASN A 184 -9.41 16.90 -3.59
N LEU A 185 -9.27 16.66 -2.28
CA LEU A 185 -10.17 15.85 -1.44
C LEU A 185 -10.41 16.61 -0.15
N SER A 186 -11.61 16.58 0.41
CA SER A 186 -11.86 17.15 1.72
C SER A 186 -11.15 16.36 2.82
N GLN A 187 -10.86 17.03 3.93
CA GLN A 187 -10.26 16.40 5.11
C GLN A 187 -11.13 15.27 5.69
N LYS A 188 -12.46 15.43 5.60
CA LYS A 188 -13.44 14.41 6.01
C LYS A 188 -13.31 13.16 5.15
N GLU A 189 -13.19 13.31 3.83
CA GLU A 189 -12.99 12.19 2.90
C GLU A 189 -11.67 11.47 3.14
N ILE A 190 -10.57 12.22 3.33
CA ILE A 190 -9.27 11.65 3.68
C ILE A 190 -9.36 10.85 4.98
N SER A 191 -9.95 11.44 6.02
CA SER A 191 -10.10 10.79 7.33
C SER A 191 -10.98 9.54 7.24
N ALA A 192 -12.07 9.59 6.47
CA ALA A 192 -12.94 8.44 6.23
C ALA A 192 -12.22 7.32 5.47
N TYR A 193 -11.42 7.66 4.47
CA TYR A 193 -10.61 6.70 3.72
C TYR A 193 -9.55 6.04 4.60
N LEU A 194 -8.82 6.80 5.41
CA LEU A 194 -7.78 6.25 6.29
C LEU A 194 -8.33 5.28 7.33
N LYS A 195 -9.60 5.40 7.73
CA LYS A 195 -10.29 4.42 8.61
C LYS A 195 -10.52 3.05 7.94
N LEU A 196 -10.50 2.98 6.60
CA LEU A 196 -10.63 1.70 5.86
C LEU A 196 -9.32 0.90 5.85
N ILE A 197 -8.20 1.54 6.17
CA ILE A 197 -6.87 0.97 6.05
C ILE A 197 -6.29 0.68 7.44
N TYR A 198 -5.63 -0.46 7.55
CA TYR A 198 -4.85 -0.82 8.74
C TYR A 198 -3.56 -1.50 8.34
N TYR A 199 -2.61 -1.56 9.29
CA TYR A 199 -1.23 -1.93 8.96
C TYR A 199 -0.75 -3.28 9.51
N LYS A 200 -1.46 -3.86 10.47
CA LYS A 200 -1.08 -5.13 11.09
C LYS A 200 -1.46 -6.30 10.18
N ILE A 201 -0.48 -7.15 9.85
CA ILE A 201 -0.74 -8.41 9.13
C ILE A 201 -0.87 -9.54 10.17
N GLY A 202 -2.11 -9.85 10.54
CA GLY A 202 -2.45 -10.95 11.45
C GLY A 202 -2.58 -12.30 10.76
N THR A 203 -3.23 -13.25 11.42
CA THR A 203 -3.45 -14.61 10.92
C THR A 203 -4.36 -14.64 9.69
N LYS A 204 -5.46 -13.87 9.71
CA LYS A 204 -6.40 -13.76 8.58
C LYS A 204 -5.73 -13.12 7.37
N GLU A 205 -4.93 -12.08 7.57
CA GLU A 205 -4.17 -11.41 6.51
C GLU A 205 -3.08 -12.32 5.92
N GLN A 206 -2.39 -13.10 6.75
CA GLN A 206 -1.43 -14.10 6.27
C GLN A 206 -2.11 -15.19 5.43
N LYS A 207 -3.27 -15.69 5.87
CA LYS A 207 -4.08 -16.64 5.10
C LYS A 207 -4.51 -16.05 3.76
N ALA A 208 -5.02 -14.81 3.78
CA ALA A 208 -5.41 -14.08 2.57
C ALA A 208 -4.25 -13.93 1.60
N LEU A 209 -3.10 -13.49 2.10
CA LEU A 209 -1.90 -13.29 1.33
C LEU A 209 -1.41 -14.60 0.69
N LYS A 210 -1.36 -15.69 1.46
CA LYS A 210 -0.99 -17.01 0.93
C LYS A 210 -1.94 -17.44 -0.20
N LYS A 211 -3.24 -17.29 0.01
CA LYS A 211 -4.27 -17.59 -1.00
C LYS A 211 -4.09 -16.71 -2.25
N PHE A 212 -3.84 -15.43 -2.09
CA PHE A 212 -3.62 -14.51 -3.21
C PHE A 212 -2.36 -14.88 -4.00
N LEU A 213 -1.22 -15.07 -3.33
CA LEU A 213 0.06 -15.35 -3.99
C LEU A 213 0.09 -16.70 -4.71
N ALA A 214 -0.64 -17.70 -4.20
CA ALA A 214 -0.80 -18.99 -4.86
C ALA A 214 -1.56 -18.89 -6.19
N ASN A 215 -2.53 -17.98 -6.28
CA ASN A 215 -3.31 -17.77 -7.51
C ASN A 215 -2.68 -16.74 -8.46
N ALA A 216 -1.84 -15.85 -7.94
CA ALA A 216 -1.14 -14.85 -8.74
C ALA A 216 0.11 -15.45 -9.41
N ASN A 217 -0.09 -16.11 -10.55
CA ASN A 217 0.97 -16.50 -11.49
C ASN A 217 1.36 -15.30 -12.36
N SER A 218 2.21 -14.42 -11.84
CA SER A 218 2.72 -13.27 -12.59
C SER A 218 4.24 -13.36 -12.73
N LYS A 219 4.78 -13.18 -13.94
CA LYS A 219 6.21 -12.90 -14.16
C LYS A 219 6.59 -11.69 -13.29
N ILE A 220 7.52 -11.89 -12.36
CA ILE A 220 7.90 -10.89 -11.35
C ILE A 220 9.04 -10.04 -11.89
N LEU A 221 8.79 -8.77 -12.23
CA LEU A 221 9.81 -7.72 -12.43
C LEU A 221 9.24 -6.35 -12.02
#